data_AF-A0A7S4EHZ1-F1
#
_entry.id   AF-A0A7S4EHZ1-F1
#
_cell.length_a   1.000
_cell.length_b   1.000
_cell.length_c   1.000
_cell.angle_alpha   90.00
_cell.angle_beta   90.00
_cell.angle_gamma   90.00
#
_symmetry.space_group_name_H-M   'P 1'
#
loop_
_entity.id
_entity.type
_entity.pdbx_description
1 polymer ?
#
loop_
_entity_poly.entity_id
_entity_poly.type
_entity_poly.pdbx_seq_one_letter_code
_entity_poly.pdbx_strand_id
1 'polypeptide(L)'
;LPAKDHNILPVRVRYEYPPNMEDVASAHESSFPVSLLMDNTVPFVATTGCLTLGLLVALFAIKKESKNRLEKARLATEAAAARAARNAAVDRTRYPGGKLTVYFCTQTGTAESFAKELEREAKDHGFLVRVEDAEQVGAPEHMLRDDSRAPFGADTKPGEAVRAIVLAATYGEGEPTDNSTELVQR
;
A
#
# COMPACT_ATOMS: atom_id res chain seq x y z
N LEU A 1 -19.84 -54.03 49.30
CA LEU A 1 -20.44 -53.83 47.95
C LEU A 1 -21.04 -55.17 47.57
N PRO A 2 -22.38 -55.34 47.52
CA PRO A 2 -23.30 -54.66 46.59
C PRO A 2 -24.72 -54.35 47.16
N ALA A 3 -25.65 -53.96 46.26
CA ALA A 3 -27.11 -53.73 46.37
C ALA A 3 -27.55 -52.34 46.88
N LYS A 4 -27.92 -51.41 45.97
CA LYS A 4 -29.25 -51.18 45.35
C LYS A 4 -30.32 -50.77 46.37
N ASP A 5 -30.79 -49.52 46.28
CA ASP A 5 -32.19 -49.28 45.96
C ASP A 5 -32.43 -47.84 45.45
N HIS A 6 -33.06 -47.78 44.29
CA HIS A 6 -33.59 -46.59 43.67
C HIS A 6 -34.92 -46.24 44.32
N ASN A 7 -35.12 -44.98 44.71
CA ASN A 7 -36.46 -44.47 44.94
C ASN A 7 -36.63 -43.09 44.29
N ILE A 8 -37.18 -43.12 43.08
CA ILE A 8 -37.52 -41.97 42.25
C ILE A 8 -38.97 -41.63 42.59
N LEU A 9 -39.20 -40.50 43.26
CA LEU A 9 -40.54 -39.96 43.47
C LEU A 9 -40.88 -38.96 42.34
N PRO A 10 -42.05 -39.08 41.69
CA PRO A 10 -42.40 -38.23 40.55
C PRO A 10 -42.98 -36.89 41.02
N VAL A 11 -42.29 -35.78 40.73
CA VAL A 11 -42.85 -34.43 40.91
C VAL A 11 -43.53 -34.00 39.61
N ARG A 12 -44.85 -33.99 39.65
CA ARG A 12 -45.76 -33.56 38.57
C ARG A 12 -45.54 -32.09 38.22
N VAL A 13 -45.13 -31.82 36.98
CA VAL A 13 -45.16 -30.48 36.37
C VAL A 13 -46.61 -30.20 35.95
N ARG A 14 -47.26 -29.20 36.56
CA ARG A 14 -48.54 -28.67 36.07
C ARG A 14 -48.24 -27.68 34.94
N TYR A 15 -48.72 -27.98 33.73
CA TYR A 15 -48.85 -26.99 32.68
C TYR A 15 -50.19 -26.28 32.87
N GLU A 16 -50.15 -25.01 33.26
CA GLU A 16 -51.32 -24.14 33.29
C GLU A 16 -51.21 -23.26 32.03
N TYR A 17 -52.01 -23.59 31.01
CA TYR A 17 -52.19 -22.74 29.83
C TYR A 17 -53.18 -21.64 30.19
N PRO A 18 -52.79 -20.35 30.19
CA PRO A 18 -53.76 -19.28 30.18
C PRO A 18 -54.45 -19.17 28.79
N PRO A 19 -55.73 -18.79 28.78
CA PRO A 19 -56.62 -18.87 27.63
C PRO A 19 -56.37 -17.80 26.57
N ASN A 20 -56.62 -18.21 25.32
CA ASN A 20 -56.98 -17.49 24.11
C ASN A 20 -56.62 -16.00 23.98
N MET A 21 -55.80 -15.78 22.97
CA MET A 21 -55.29 -14.53 22.41
C MET A 21 -56.36 -13.87 21.52
N GLU A 22 -57.40 -13.31 22.12
CA GLU A 22 -58.31 -12.35 21.48
C GLU A 22 -58.60 -11.25 22.52
N ASP A 23 -58.61 -9.98 22.10
CA ASP A 23 -58.81 -8.76 22.91
C ASP A 23 -57.59 -8.10 23.58
N VAL A 24 -56.59 -7.75 22.76
CA VAL A 24 -55.77 -6.54 23.02
C VAL A 24 -55.69 -5.67 21.77
N ALA A 25 -56.84 -5.44 21.14
CA ALA A 25 -57.03 -4.37 20.17
C ALA A 25 -57.46 -3.09 20.90
N SER A 26 -56.53 -2.44 21.60
CA SER A 26 -56.65 -1.00 21.85
C SER A 26 -55.40 -0.34 21.30
N ALA A 27 -55.44 -0.07 20.00
CA ALA A 27 -54.50 0.81 19.34
C ALA A 27 -54.48 2.14 20.11
N HIS A 28 -53.39 2.39 20.81
CA HIS A 28 -53.06 3.72 21.27
C HIS A 28 -52.72 4.50 20.00
N GLU A 29 -53.74 5.16 19.45
CA GLU A 29 -53.62 6.07 18.32
C GLU A 29 -52.77 7.24 18.79
N SER A 30 -51.45 7.07 18.73
CA SER A 30 -50.50 8.15 18.83
C SER A 30 -50.60 8.90 17.51
N SER A 31 -51.60 9.78 17.44
CA SER A 31 -51.67 10.82 16.44
C SER A 31 -50.39 11.64 16.55
N PHE A 32 -49.39 11.30 15.72
CA PHE A 32 -48.35 12.26 15.37
C PHE A 32 -49.10 13.50 14.86
N PRO A 33 -48.89 14.70 15.42
CA PRO A 33 -49.60 15.87 14.96
C PRO A 33 -49.07 16.22 13.57
N VAL A 34 -49.77 15.72 12.54
CA VAL A 34 -49.53 16.06 11.13
C VAL A 34 -49.64 17.58 10.93
N SER A 35 -50.36 18.29 11.82
CA SER A 35 -50.43 19.74 11.89
C SER A 35 -49.09 20.42 12.18
N LEU A 36 -48.21 19.83 13.01
CA LEU A 36 -46.87 20.37 13.25
C LEU A 36 -45.97 20.20 12.02
N LEU A 37 -46.25 19.19 11.20
CA LEU A 37 -45.57 18.92 9.94
C LEU A 37 -45.98 19.94 8.87
N MET A 38 -47.23 20.40 8.86
CA MET A 38 -47.79 21.27 7.82
C MET A 38 -47.35 22.74 7.95
N ASP A 39 -47.29 23.27 9.18
CA ASP A 39 -46.92 24.68 9.44
C ASP A 39 -45.39 24.93 9.47
N ASN A 40 -44.60 23.87 9.64
CA ASN A 40 -43.14 23.89 9.61
C ASN A 40 -42.56 22.98 8.51
N THR A 41 -43.33 22.66 7.47
CA THR A 41 -42.90 21.85 6.32
C THR A 41 -41.60 22.35 5.71
N VAL A 42 -41.55 23.65 5.42
CA VAL A 42 -40.41 24.28 4.75
C VAL A 42 -39.12 24.19 5.60
N PRO A 43 -39.08 24.61 6.88
CA PRO A 43 -37.86 24.49 7.69
C PRO A 43 -37.52 23.04 8.05
N PHE A 44 -38.51 22.16 8.24
CA PHE A 44 -38.27 20.73 8.55
C PHE A 44 -37.66 19.99 7.36
N VAL A 45 -38.21 20.19 6.15
CA VAL A 45 -37.68 19.61 4.89
C VAL A 45 -36.31 20.20 4.56
N ALA A 46 -36.11 21.51 4.77
CA ALA A 46 -34.82 22.15 4.53
C ALA A 46 -33.72 21.64 5.48
N THR A 47 -34.00 21.49 6.77
CA THR A 47 -33.01 21.04 7.76
C THR A 47 -32.67 19.55 7.62
N THR A 48 -33.67 18.68 7.42
CA THR A 48 -33.42 17.25 7.14
C THR A 48 -32.75 17.03 5.78
N GLY A 49 -33.10 17.81 4.76
CA GLY A 49 -32.43 17.79 3.46
C GLY A 49 -30.95 18.19 3.54
N CYS A 50 -30.63 19.26 4.27
CA CYS A 50 -29.24 19.69 4.45
C CYS A 50 -28.40 18.68 5.25
N LEU A 51 -28.95 18.10 6.32
CA LEU A 51 -28.25 17.12 7.13
C LEU A 51 -27.95 15.83 6.35
N THR A 52 -28.92 15.36 5.55
CA THR A 52 -28.76 14.15 4.73
C THR A 52 -27.81 14.36 3.56
N LEU A 53 -27.88 15.52 2.87
CA LEU A 53 -26.93 15.86 1.81
C LEU A 53 -25.51 16.05 2.36
N GLY A 54 -25.36 16.74 3.49
CA GLY A 54 -24.07 16.91 4.16
C GLY A 54 -23.44 15.58 4.58
N LEU A 55 -24.24 14.67 5.15
CA LEU A 55 -23.79 13.33 5.51
C LEU A 55 -23.38 12.51 4.28
N LEU A 56 -24.14 12.56 3.19
CA LEU A 56 -23.81 11.84 1.95
C LEU A 56 -22.52 12.35 1.31
N VAL A 57 -22.30 13.67 1.28
CA VAL A 57 -21.05 14.27 0.77
C VAL A 57 -19.87 13.86 1.63
N ALA A 58 -20.01 13.89 2.96
CA ALA A 58 -18.96 13.46 3.88
C ALA A 58 -18.60 11.97 3.69
N LEU A 59 -19.61 11.09 3.57
CA LEU A 59 -19.38 9.67 3.31
C LEU A 59 -18.72 9.43 1.95
N PHE A 60 -19.10 10.20 0.91
CA PHE A 60 -18.49 10.10 -0.40
C PHE A 60 -17.02 10.57 -0.40
N ALA A 61 -16.70 11.63 0.35
CA ALA A 61 -15.34 12.11 0.54
C ALA A 61 -14.46 11.05 1.24
N ILE A 62 -14.96 10.45 2.33
CA ILE A 62 -14.25 9.39 3.06
C ILE A 62 -14.05 8.15 2.18
N LYS A 63 -15.05 7.79 1.35
CA LYS A 63 -14.96 6.65 0.42
C LYS A 63 -13.97 6.91 -0.73
N LYS A 64 -13.90 8.14 -1.21
CA LYS A 64 -12.92 8.58 -2.23
C LYS A 64 -11.50 8.54 -1.67
N GLU A 65 -11.31 9.04 -0.45
CA GLU A 65 -10.00 9.08 0.19
C GLU A 65 -9.47 7.68 0.53
N SER A 66 -10.34 6.79 1.04
CA SER A 66 -9.99 5.39 1.31
C SER A 66 -9.58 4.63 0.04
N LYS A 67 -10.26 4.86 -1.08
CA LYS A 67 -9.87 4.27 -2.37
C LYS A 67 -8.48 4.76 -2.83
N ASN A 68 -8.22 6.06 -2.72
CA ASN A 68 -6.90 6.63 -3.07
C ASN A 68 -5.78 6.10 -2.18
N ARG A 69 -6.03 5.91 -0.88
CA ARG A 69 -5.05 5.32 0.05
C ARG A 69 -4.78 3.86 -0.27
N LEU A 70 -5.80 3.10 -0.65
CA LEU A 70 -5.64 1.70 -1.05
C LEU A 70 -4.82 1.57 -2.35
N GLU A 71 -5.08 2.42 -3.34
CA GLU A 71 -4.28 2.44 -4.57
C GLU A 71 -2.83 2.83 -4.30
N LYS A 72 -2.58 3.87 -3.49
CA LYS A 72 -1.21 4.24 -3.08
C LYS A 72 -0.52 3.12 -2.31
N ALA A 73 -1.23 2.45 -1.40
CA ALA A 73 -0.69 1.32 -0.65
C ALA A 73 -0.34 0.17 -1.58
N ARG A 74 -1.23 -0.18 -2.52
CA ARG A 74 -0.99 -1.24 -3.50
C ARG A 74 0.23 -0.95 -4.40
N LEU A 75 0.34 0.28 -4.90
CA LEU A 75 1.51 0.71 -5.68
C LEU A 75 2.80 0.63 -4.86
N ALA A 76 2.75 0.99 -3.57
CA ALA A 76 3.89 0.84 -2.66
C ALA A 76 4.24 -0.64 -2.43
N THR A 77 3.25 -1.53 -2.28
CA THR A 77 3.48 -2.97 -2.11
C THR A 77 4.05 -3.62 -3.38
N GLU A 78 3.53 -3.27 -4.55
CA GLU A 78 4.03 -3.74 -5.85
C GLU A 78 5.47 -3.25 -6.08
N ALA A 79 5.77 -1.98 -5.75
CA ALA A 79 7.13 -1.45 -5.81
C ALA A 79 8.08 -2.15 -4.82
N ALA A 80 7.62 -2.49 -3.61
CA ALA A 80 8.40 -3.23 -2.63
C ALA A 80 8.67 -4.67 -3.08
N ALA A 81 7.67 -5.37 -3.64
CA ALA A 81 7.83 -6.72 -4.17
C ALA A 81 8.79 -6.75 -5.38
N ALA A 82 8.67 -5.79 -6.29
CA ALA A 82 9.58 -5.65 -7.42
C ALA A 82 11.02 -5.31 -6.99
N ARG A 83 11.21 -4.63 -5.85
CA ARG A 83 12.54 -4.41 -5.26
C ARG A 83 13.10 -5.67 -4.60
N ALA A 84 12.28 -6.40 -3.83
CA ALA A 84 12.70 -7.65 -3.20
C ALA A 84 13.13 -8.71 -4.24
N ALA A 85 12.39 -8.82 -5.35
CA ALA A 85 12.75 -9.70 -6.46
C ALA A 85 14.08 -9.30 -7.12
N ARG A 86 14.37 -8.00 -7.23
CA ARG A 86 15.63 -7.48 -7.78
C ARG A 86 16.83 -7.70 -6.85
N ASN A 87 16.61 -7.73 -5.54
CA ASN A 87 17.64 -7.99 -4.54
C ASN A 87 17.85 -9.49 -4.25
N ALA A 88 17.05 -10.38 -4.84
CA ALA A 88 17.21 -11.82 -4.70
C ALA A 88 18.63 -12.29 -5.10
N ALA A 89 19.00 -13.47 -4.63
CA ALA A 89 20.29 -14.08 -4.92
C ALA A 89 20.50 -14.20 -6.44
N VAL A 90 21.65 -13.74 -6.95
CA VAL A 90 22.00 -13.91 -8.36
C VAL A 90 22.26 -15.38 -8.65
N ASP A 91 21.66 -15.85 -9.73
CA ASP A 91 22.04 -17.11 -10.33
C ASP A 91 23.45 -17.01 -10.94
N ARG A 92 24.44 -17.53 -10.21
CA ARG A 92 25.85 -17.53 -10.64
C ARG A 92 26.15 -18.46 -11.80
N THR A 93 25.25 -19.40 -12.13
CA THR A 93 25.42 -20.22 -13.34
C THR A 93 25.23 -19.38 -14.59
N ARG A 94 24.35 -18.38 -14.51
CA ARG A 94 24.04 -17.43 -15.58
C ARG A 94 24.88 -16.16 -15.52
N TYR A 95 25.20 -15.68 -14.32
CA TYR A 95 25.93 -14.43 -14.11
C TYR A 95 27.14 -14.64 -13.20
N PRO A 96 28.24 -15.23 -13.72
CA PRO A 96 29.46 -15.48 -12.94
C PRO A 96 30.15 -14.19 -12.42
N GLY A 97 29.98 -13.07 -13.12
CA GLY A 97 30.50 -11.75 -12.74
C GLY A 97 29.73 -11.05 -11.62
N GLY A 98 28.56 -11.59 -11.26
CA GLY A 98 27.74 -11.07 -10.17
C GLY A 98 26.97 -9.80 -10.55
N LYS A 99 26.67 -9.01 -9.52
CA LYS A 99 25.82 -7.82 -9.60
C LYS A 99 26.61 -6.56 -9.96
N LEU A 100 26.03 -5.70 -10.81
CA LEU A 100 26.60 -4.41 -11.18
C LEU A 100 25.50 -3.35 -11.30
N THR A 101 25.71 -2.16 -10.75
CA THR A 101 24.81 -1.02 -10.96
C THR A 101 25.49 0.04 -11.81
N VAL A 102 24.76 0.58 -12.78
CA VAL A 102 25.20 1.67 -13.63
C VAL A 102 24.27 2.85 -13.41
N TYR A 103 24.81 3.94 -12.90
CA TYR A 103 24.11 5.20 -12.73
C TYR A 103 24.43 6.12 -13.89
N PHE A 104 23.43 6.77 -14.48
CA PHE A 104 23.66 7.75 -15.54
C PHE A 104 23.22 9.16 -15.12
N CYS A 105 24.10 10.13 -15.38
CA CYS A 105 23.86 11.56 -15.20
C CYS A 105 23.88 12.18 -16.60
N THR A 106 22.73 12.63 -17.08
CA THR A 106 22.55 13.06 -18.47
C THR A 106 21.55 14.21 -18.57
N GLN A 107 21.72 15.08 -19.56
CA GLN A 107 20.73 16.10 -19.90
C GLN A 107 20.01 15.79 -21.22
N THR A 108 20.74 15.24 -22.21
CA THR A 108 20.22 14.95 -23.57
C THR A 108 20.17 13.46 -23.90
N GLY A 109 20.41 12.58 -22.92
CA GLY A 109 20.28 11.12 -23.08
C GLY A 109 21.53 10.37 -23.59
N THR A 110 22.67 11.06 -23.77
CA THR A 110 23.91 10.40 -24.22
C THR A 110 24.43 9.38 -23.19
N ALA A 111 24.57 9.77 -21.91
CA ALA A 111 25.05 8.85 -20.88
C ALA A 111 24.06 7.71 -20.60
N GLU A 112 22.76 7.94 -20.83
CA GLU A 112 21.73 6.89 -20.74
C GLU A 112 21.91 5.84 -21.84
N SER A 113 22.18 6.28 -23.08
CA SER A 113 22.45 5.37 -24.20
C SER A 113 23.67 4.50 -23.91
N PHE A 114 24.77 5.10 -23.41
CA PHE A 114 25.95 4.33 -23.00
C PHE A 114 25.67 3.38 -21.83
N ALA A 115 24.82 3.76 -20.87
CA ALA A 115 24.43 2.88 -19.79
C ALA A 115 23.68 1.63 -20.31
N LYS A 116 22.79 1.81 -21.29
CA LYS A 116 22.05 0.71 -21.93
C LYS A 116 22.94 -0.18 -22.79
N GLU A 117 23.89 0.40 -23.51
CA GLU A 117 24.90 -0.35 -24.26
C GLU A 117 25.76 -1.19 -23.31
N LEU A 118 26.24 -0.59 -22.21
CA LEU A 118 26.98 -1.26 -21.17
C LEU A 118 26.17 -2.39 -20.52
N GLU A 119 24.87 -2.18 -20.27
CA GLU A 119 23.98 -3.22 -19.75
C GLU A 119 23.89 -4.43 -20.70
N ARG A 120 23.85 -4.17 -22.01
CA ARG A 120 23.80 -5.21 -23.03
C ARG A 120 25.11 -5.99 -23.12
N GLU A 121 26.23 -5.28 -23.20
CA GLU A 121 27.56 -5.89 -23.30
C GLU A 121 27.92 -6.67 -22.03
N ALA A 122 27.65 -6.10 -20.86
CA ALA A 122 27.98 -6.74 -19.59
C ALA A 122 27.19 -8.05 -19.35
N LYS A 123 25.99 -8.20 -19.91
CA LYS A 123 25.24 -9.47 -19.90
C LYS A 123 26.00 -10.57 -20.65
N ASP A 124 26.64 -10.24 -21.75
CA ASP A 124 27.46 -11.19 -22.53
C ASP A 124 28.74 -11.57 -21.78
N HIS A 125 29.19 -10.70 -20.87
CA HIS A 125 30.30 -10.96 -19.94
C HIS A 125 29.87 -11.59 -18.61
N GLY A 126 28.60 -11.96 -18.46
CA GLY A 126 28.12 -12.67 -17.27
C GLY A 126 27.88 -11.76 -16.05
N PHE A 127 27.62 -10.47 -16.25
CA PHE A 127 27.17 -9.56 -15.20
C PHE A 127 25.66 -9.34 -15.27
N LEU A 128 25.03 -9.27 -14.09
CA LEU A 128 23.66 -8.82 -13.96
C LEU A 128 23.67 -7.32 -13.69
N VAL A 129 23.43 -6.55 -14.74
CA VAL A 129 23.46 -5.08 -14.68
C VAL A 129 22.09 -4.49 -14.39
N ARG A 130 22.05 -3.49 -13.51
CA ARG A 130 20.91 -2.60 -13.30
C ARG A 130 21.31 -1.18 -13.68
N VAL A 131 20.56 -0.59 -14.61
CA VAL A 131 20.73 0.80 -15.01
C VAL A 131 19.75 1.65 -14.21
N GLU A 132 20.24 2.71 -13.55
CA GLU A 132 19.44 3.63 -12.74
C GLU A 132 19.74 5.10 -13.07
N ASP A 133 18.71 5.93 -12.97
CA ASP A 133 18.85 7.38 -13.07
C ASP A 133 19.40 7.94 -11.75
N ALA A 134 20.36 8.86 -11.84
CA ALA A 134 20.93 9.54 -10.69
C ALA A 134 19.87 10.27 -9.84
N GLU A 135 18.81 10.81 -10.46
CA GLU A 135 17.74 11.53 -9.75
C GLU A 135 16.96 10.57 -8.82
N GLN A 136 16.82 9.30 -9.22
CA GLN A 136 16.10 8.31 -8.42
C GLN A 136 16.84 7.87 -7.16
N VAL A 137 18.15 8.10 -7.12
CA VAL A 137 19.01 7.84 -5.96
C VAL A 137 18.83 8.95 -4.93
N GLY A 138 18.70 10.20 -5.38
CA GLY A 138 18.61 11.40 -4.56
C GLY A 138 19.94 11.76 -3.91
N ALA A 139 20.36 11.00 -2.90
CA ALA A 139 21.57 11.31 -2.14
C ALA A 139 22.67 10.25 -2.32
N PRO A 140 23.97 10.62 -2.31
CA PRO A 140 25.08 9.67 -2.40
C PRO A 140 25.07 8.60 -1.29
N GLU A 141 24.55 8.94 -0.11
CA GLU A 141 24.37 7.97 0.98
C GLU A 141 23.39 6.84 0.63
N HIS A 142 22.40 7.09 -0.22
CA HIS A 142 21.49 6.06 -0.70
C HIS A 142 22.18 5.07 -1.66
N MET A 143 23.33 5.43 -2.22
CA MET A 143 24.21 4.51 -2.96
C MET A 143 25.05 3.60 -2.05
N LEU A 144 25.04 3.78 -0.72
CA LEU A 144 25.97 3.04 0.15
C LEU A 144 25.32 2.45 1.40
N ARG A 145 24.19 3.00 1.86
CA ARG A 145 23.68 2.74 3.21
C ARG A 145 22.30 2.10 3.31
N ASP A 146 21.55 2.07 2.22
CA ASP A 146 20.19 1.54 2.25
C ASP A 146 20.20 0.14 1.63
N ASP A 147 19.94 -0.92 2.39
CA ASP A 147 19.82 -2.29 1.85
C ASP A 147 18.77 -2.40 0.71
N SER A 148 17.88 -1.40 0.60
CA SER A 148 16.88 -1.29 -0.47
C SER A 148 17.33 -0.49 -1.72
N ARG A 149 18.40 0.31 -1.64
CA ARG A 149 18.95 1.18 -2.71
C ARG A 149 20.46 1.08 -2.94
N ALA A 150 21.17 0.32 -2.12
CA ALA A 150 22.55 -0.03 -2.34
C ALA A 150 22.70 -0.57 -3.77
N PRO A 151 23.78 -0.21 -4.48
CA PRO A 151 24.05 -0.67 -5.83
C PRO A 151 23.91 -2.17 -5.80
N PHE A 152 22.86 -2.65 -6.48
CA PHE A 152 22.44 -4.02 -6.63
C PHE A 152 22.97 -4.95 -5.49
N GLY A 153 22.23 -4.99 -4.37
CA GLY A 153 22.71 -5.36 -3.03
C GLY A 153 23.44 -6.70 -2.86
N ALA A 154 24.03 -6.91 -1.67
CA ALA A 154 25.02 -7.95 -1.35
C ALA A 154 24.87 -9.26 -2.14
N ASP A 155 25.90 -9.59 -2.91
CA ASP A 155 26.05 -10.91 -3.50
C ASP A 155 26.13 -11.97 -2.38
N THR A 156 25.71 -13.20 -2.67
CA THR A 156 25.74 -14.31 -1.70
C THR A 156 27.15 -14.73 -1.27
N LYS A 157 28.22 -14.08 -1.80
CA LYS A 157 29.59 -14.34 -1.37
C LYS A 157 29.95 -13.38 -0.23
N PRO A 158 30.31 -13.89 0.96
CA PRO A 158 30.90 -13.05 1.97
C PRO A 158 32.21 -12.44 1.45
N GLY A 159 32.34 -11.11 1.54
CA GLY A 159 33.55 -10.37 1.15
C GLY A 159 33.57 -9.82 -0.29
N GLU A 160 32.52 -10.02 -1.08
CA GLU A 160 32.40 -9.40 -2.41
C GLU A 160 31.95 -7.94 -2.27
N ALA A 161 32.80 -7.00 -2.72
CA ALA A 161 32.48 -5.58 -2.67
C ALA A 161 31.39 -5.23 -3.68
N VAL A 162 30.46 -4.37 -3.27
CA VAL A 162 29.44 -3.81 -4.15
C VAL A 162 30.12 -3.01 -5.26
N ARG A 163 29.74 -3.28 -6.52
CA ARG A 163 30.29 -2.62 -7.71
C ARG A 163 29.27 -1.66 -8.32
N ALA A 164 29.71 -0.42 -8.54
CA ALA A 164 28.93 0.63 -9.19
C ALA A 164 29.78 1.34 -10.26
N ILE A 165 29.14 1.69 -11.37
CA ILE A 165 29.69 2.55 -12.42
C ILE A 165 28.82 3.80 -12.50
N VAL A 166 29.45 4.97 -12.61
CA VAL A 166 28.74 6.24 -12.80
C VAL A 166 29.16 6.82 -14.13
N LEU A 167 28.20 6.98 -15.03
CA LEU A 167 28.36 7.64 -16.32
C LEU A 167 27.82 9.06 -16.19
N ALA A 168 28.72 10.03 -16.01
CA ALA A 168 28.34 11.41 -15.80
C ALA A 168 28.72 12.32 -16.97
N ALA A 169 27.72 12.96 -17.57
CA ALA A 169 27.92 14.12 -18.43
C ALA A 169 28.17 15.37 -17.57
N THR A 170 28.91 16.31 -18.13
CA THR A 170 29.11 17.65 -17.55
C THR A 170 28.61 18.69 -18.53
N TYR A 171 28.12 19.81 -18.02
CA TYR A 171 27.60 20.91 -18.82
C TYR A 171 28.22 22.25 -18.42
N GLY A 172 28.19 23.21 -19.34
CA GLY A 172 28.71 24.56 -19.10
C GLY A 172 30.20 24.57 -18.72
N GLU A 173 30.50 25.13 -17.55
CA GLU A 173 31.85 25.27 -16.98
C GLU A 173 32.26 24.07 -16.08
N GLY A 174 31.63 22.91 -16.29
CA GLY A 174 31.84 21.72 -15.46
C GLY A 174 30.76 21.51 -14.40
N GLU A 175 29.57 22.07 -14.61
CA GLU A 175 28.41 21.84 -13.75
C GLU A 175 27.85 20.42 -13.94
N PRO A 176 27.29 19.81 -12.88
CA PRO A 176 26.57 18.55 -13.00
C PRO A 176 25.33 18.73 -13.87
N THR A 177 24.83 17.63 -14.44
CA THR A 177 23.50 17.63 -15.08
C THR A 177 22.40 17.80 -14.05
N ASP A 178 21.25 18.34 -14.45
CA ASP A 178 20.09 18.58 -13.58
C ASP A 178 19.73 17.35 -12.75
N ASN A 179 19.71 16.16 -13.37
CA ASN A 179 19.39 14.88 -12.75
C ASN A 179 20.45 14.34 -11.76
N SER A 180 21.61 14.99 -11.65
CA SER A 180 22.71 14.58 -10.75
C SER A 180 23.14 15.68 -9.79
N THR A 181 22.41 16.80 -9.76
CA THR A 181 22.70 17.95 -8.91
C THR A 181 22.77 17.53 -7.44
N GLU A 182 21.80 16.74 -6.97
CA GLU A 182 21.74 16.25 -5.59
C GLU A 182 22.88 15.28 -5.25
N LEU A 183 23.51 14.67 -6.26
CA LEU A 183 24.65 13.77 -6.07
C LEU A 183 25.95 14.56 -5.80
N VAL A 184 26.06 15.78 -6.32
CA VAL A 184 27.26 16.62 -6.26
C VAL A 184 27.16 17.70 -5.17
N GLN A 185 25.99 18.32 -5.01
CA GLN A 185 25.76 19.38 -4.03
C GLN A 185 25.61 18.77 -2.63
N ARG A 186 26.64 18.93 -1.82
CA ARG A 186 26.66 18.51 -0.41
C ARG A 186 27.26 19.58 0.47
#